data_AF-A0AAW2RED3-F1
#
_entry.id   AF-A0AAW2RED3-F1
#
_cell.length_a   1.000
_cell.length_b   1.000
_cell.length_c   1.000
_cell.angle_alpha   90.00
_cell.angle_beta   90.00
_cell.angle_gamma   90.00
#
_symmetry.space_group_name_H-M   'P 1'
#
loop_
_entity.id
_entity.type
_entity.pdbx_description
1 polymer ?
#
loop_
_entity_poly.entity_id
_entity_poly.type
_entity_poly.pdbx_seq_one_letter_code
_entity_poly.pdbx_strand_id
1 'polypeptide(L)'
;MPKRHRDSWLCDTGEIYSQVREQIDTKVAEWREEGKAEIVPGVLFIDEVHMLDIECFSFLTGALENDMAPILVVATNRGITSIRGTNYRSPHGIPIDFLDRLLIISTQPYTPDDIRKILDMRCQEEDVEMSEDAKIGEDTSLRYITSAALACQKRKGKTVEMEDISQVYELFYDVKRSTQYFMEYQSGYMFSEVPSGEGDEDEANAMVS
;
A
#
# COMPACT_ATOMS: atom_id res chain seq x y z
N MET A 1 17.83 28.51 8.99
CA MET A 1 17.50 27.06 9.09
C MET A 1 16.10 26.93 9.66
N PRO A 2 15.14 26.33 8.93
CA PRO A 2 13.78 26.24 9.40
C PRO A 2 13.65 25.11 10.43
N LYS A 3 13.05 25.45 11.58
CA LYS A 3 12.71 24.53 12.66
C LYS A 3 11.62 23.58 12.16
N ARG A 4 11.97 22.35 11.79
CA ARG A 4 10.98 21.27 11.68
C ARG A 4 10.59 20.86 13.11
N HIS A 5 9.38 21.24 13.53
CA HIS A 5 8.83 20.93 14.84
C HIS A 5 8.59 19.42 15.00
N ARG A 6 8.93 18.90 16.17
CA ARG A 6 8.91 17.49 16.57
C ARG A 6 7.52 17.06 17.05
N ASP A 7 6.50 17.25 16.23
CA ASP A 7 5.12 17.02 16.67
C ASP A 7 4.78 15.52 16.72
N SER A 8 5.52 14.67 15.99
CA SER A 8 5.36 13.21 16.00
C SER A 8 5.68 12.52 17.33
N TRP A 9 6.34 13.19 18.29
CA TRP A 9 6.73 12.62 19.58
C TRP A 9 5.91 13.15 20.76
N LEU A 10 5.09 14.18 20.53
CA LEU A 10 4.10 14.61 21.50
C LEU A 10 2.90 13.67 21.34
N CYS A 11 2.59 12.91 22.38
CA CYS A 11 1.35 12.15 22.54
C CYS A 11 0.18 13.13 22.72
N ASP A 12 0.00 14.02 21.76
CA ASP A 12 -1.22 14.78 21.56
C ASP A 12 -1.98 14.00 20.49
N THR A 13 -3.24 13.63 20.75
CA THR A 13 -3.97 12.60 19.99
C THR A 13 -4.22 12.97 18.52
N GLY A 14 -3.76 14.13 18.05
CA GLY A 14 -4.06 14.65 16.71
C GLY A 14 -5.54 14.94 16.50
N GLU A 15 -6.36 14.80 17.55
CA GLU A 15 -7.80 14.98 17.52
C GLU A 15 -8.12 16.46 17.52
N ILE A 16 -8.71 16.93 16.42
CA ILE A 16 -9.24 18.29 16.34
C ILE A 16 -10.63 18.28 16.98
N TYR A 17 -10.82 19.07 18.04
CA TYR A 17 -12.11 19.29 18.69
C TYR A 17 -13.19 19.71 17.70
N SER A 18 -14.41 19.19 17.87
CA SER A 18 -15.56 19.51 17.00
C SER A 18 -15.83 21.02 16.92
N GLN A 19 -15.72 21.73 18.04
CA GLN A 19 -15.91 23.19 18.09
C GLN A 19 -14.97 23.96 17.15
N VAL A 20 -13.72 23.49 17.01
CA VAL A 20 -12.76 24.12 16.10
C VAL A 20 -13.12 23.82 14.65
N ARG A 21 -13.57 22.59 14.34
CA ARG A 21 -14.03 22.22 12.99
C ARG A 21 -15.22 23.07 12.57
N GLU A 22 -16.27 23.17 13.40
CA GLU A 22 -17.46 23.98 13.12
C GLU A 22 -17.15 25.47 12.91
N GLN A 23 -16.23 26.03 13.71
CA GLN A 23 -15.77 27.41 13.54
C GLN A 23 -15.05 27.63 12.20
N ILE A 24 -14.25 26.66 11.76
CA ILE A 24 -13.55 26.72 10.47
C ILE A 24 -14.55 26.53 9.32
N ASP A 25 -15.47 25.57 9.43
CA ASP A 25 -16.48 25.30 8.41
C ASP A 25 -17.36 26.53 8.16
N THR A 26 -17.74 27.25 9.22
CA THR A 26 -18.50 28.51 9.12
C THR A 26 -17.70 29.58 8.36
N LYS A 27 -16.42 29.77 8.69
CA LYS A 27 -15.56 30.74 8.01
C LYS A 27 -15.30 30.39 6.54
N VAL A 28 -15.13 29.11 6.24
CA VAL A 28 -14.95 28.63 4.86
C VAL A 28 -16.23 28.85 4.05
N ALA A 29 -17.41 28.63 4.65
CA ALA A 29 -18.69 28.93 4.03
C ALA A 29 -18.85 30.45 3.75
N GLU A 30 -18.54 31.30 4.73
CA GLU A 30 -18.55 32.77 4.55
C GLU A 30 -17.63 33.21 3.40
N TRP A 31 -16.40 32.69 3.34
CA TRP A 31 -15.45 33.06 2.29
C TRP A 31 -15.87 32.56 0.91
N ARG A 32 -16.58 31.42 0.84
CA ARG A 32 -17.16 30.91 -0.40
C ARG A 32 -18.28 31.83 -0.88
N GLU A 33 -19.19 32.25 0.01
CA GLU A 33 -20.29 33.16 -0.33
C GLU A 33 -19.81 34.55 -0.74
N GLU A 34 -18.76 35.06 -0.10
CA GLU A 34 -18.12 36.33 -0.44
C GLU A 34 -17.26 36.27 -1.72
N GLY A 35 -17.08 35.08 -2.31
CA GLY A 35 -16.23 34.87 -3.48
C GLY A 35 -14.72 35.07 -3.23
N LYS A 36 -14.31 35.06 -1.95
CA LYS A 36 -12.89 35.15 -1.56
C LYS A 36 -12.15 33.82 -1.67
N ALA A 37 -12.88 32.70 -1.63
CA ALA A 37 -12.34 31.36 -1.72
C ALA A 37 -13.21 30.46 -2.60
N GLU A 38 -12.57 29.51 -3.27
CA GLU A 38 -13.22 28.43 -4.02
C GLU A 38 -12.81 27.09 -3.39
N ILE A 39 -13.76 26.16 -3.27
CA ILE A 39 -13.49 24.83 -2.74
C ILE A 39 -13.26 23.89 -3.90
N VAL A 40 -12.08 23.28 -3.95
CA VAL A 40 -11.72 22.28 -4.96
C VAL A 40 -11.80 20.89 -4.31
N PRO A 41 -12.67 19.99 -4.78
CA PRO A 41 -12.73 18.62 -4.27
C PRO A 41 -11.43 17.89 -4.61
N GLY A 42 -10.84 17.26 -3.61
CA GLY A 42 -9.61 16.47 -3.76
C GLY A 42 -9.87 15.02 -4.19
N VAL A 43 -8.83 14.20 -4.09
CA VAL A 43 -8.93 12.74 -4.23
C VAL A 43 -8.52 12.10 -2.91
N LEU A 44 -9.37 11.23 -2.37
CA LEU A 44 -9.08 10.41 -1.22
C LEU A 44 -8.75 9.00 -1.71
N PHE A 45 -7.50 8.58 -1.54
CA PHE A 45 -7.06 7.23 -1.86
C PHE A 45 -6.96 6.39 -0.59
N ILE A 46 -7.63 5.23 -0.56
CA ILE A 46 -7.56 4.26 0.52
C ILE A 46 -7.05 2.94 -0.07
N ASP A 47 -5.86 2.56 0.34
CA ASP A 47 -5.30 1.24 0.03
C ASP A 47 -5.77 0.20 1.04
N GLU A 48 -5.84 -1.06 0.61
CA GLU A 48 -6.28 -2.20 1.42
C GLU A 48 -7.62 -1.97 2.15
N VAL A 49 -8.64 -1.53 1.41
CA VAL A 49 -9.95 -1.15 1.96
C VAL A 49 -10.66 -2.30 2.69
N HIS A 50 -10.30 -3.56 2.41
CA HIS A 50 -10.82 -4.73 3.12
C HIS A 50 -10.43 -4.78 4.62
N MET A 51 -9.49 -3.94 5.04
CA MET A 51 -9.10 -3.77 6.44
C MET A 51 -10.02 -2.83 7.22
N LEU A 52 -10.97 -2.17 6.56
CA LEU A 52 -11.96 -1.32 7.22
C LEU A 52 -13.10 -2.13 7.85
N ASP A 53 -13.59 -1.63 8.98
CA ASP A 53 -14.76 -2.18 9.68
C ASP A 53 -16.06 -1.61 9.09
N ILE A 54 -17.19 -2.28 9.34
CA ILE A 54 -18.51 -1.86 8.85
C ILE A 54 -18.91 -0.43 9.26
N GLU A 55 -18.44 0.05 10.42
CA GLU A 55 -18.69 1.41 10.89
C GLU A 55 -17.98 2.45 10.02
N CYS A 56 -16.77 2.13 9.53
CA CYS A 56 -16.01 3.00 8.62
C CYS A 56 -16.72 3.11 7.27
N PHE A 57 -17.24 2.00 6.72
CA PHE A 57 -18.03 2.04 5.49
C PHE A 57 -19.31 2.86 5.67
N SER A 58 -19.99 2.73 6.80
CA SER A 58 -21.18 3.54 7.10
C SER A 58 -20.85 5.03 7.16
N PHE A 59 -19.72 5.39 7.75
CA PHE A 59 -19.23 6.78 7.75
C PHE A 59 -18.91 7.28 6.33
N LEU A 60 -18.22 6.47 5.52
CA LEU A 60 -17.89 6.83 4.14
C LEU A 60 -19.14 7.02 3.27
N THR A 61 -20.14 6.16 3.42
CA THR A 61 -21.44 6.29 2.74
C THR A 61 -22.08 7.65 2.99
N GLY A 62 -22.12 8.09 4.25
CA GLY A 62 -22.66 9.41 4.62
C GLY A 62 -21.77 10.57 4.18
N ALA A 63 -20.45 10.42 4.24
CA ALA A 63 -19.52 11.46 3.80
C ALA A 63 -19.60 11.69 2.28
N LEU A 64 -19.82 10.63 1.48
CA LEU A 64 -19.95 10.68 0.03
C LEU A 64 -21.30 11.24 -0.46
N GLU A 65 -22.28 11.39 0.42
CA GLU A 65 -23.55 12.07 0.09
C GLU A 65 -23.42 13.59 0.05
N ASN A 66 -22.34 14.14 0.59
CA ASN A 66 -22.08 15.57 0.54
C ASN A 66 -21.60 15.99 -0.86
N ASP A 67 -22.20 17.04 -1.44
CA ASP A 67 -21.82 17.59 -2.74
C ASP A 67 -20.34 18.03 -2.80
N MET A 68 -19.74 18.37 -1.66
CA MET A 68 -18.34 18.80 -1.56
C MET A 68 -17.38 17.64 -1.26
N ALA A 69 -17.85 16.38 -1.32
CA ALA A 69 -17.02 15.22 -1.05
C ALA A 69 -15.89 15.07 -2.10
N PRO A 70 -14.69 14.66 -1.68
CA PRO A 70 -13.62 14.33 -2.61
C PRO A 70 -13.96 13.06 -3.41
N ILE A 71 -13.28 12.87 -4.55
CA ILE A 71 -13.37 11.62 -5.29
C ILE A 71 -12.70 10.52 -4.46
N LEU A 72 -13.46 9.50 -4.10
CA LEU A 72 -12.94 8.34 -3.39
C LEU A 72 -12.41 7.30 -4.39
N VAL A 73 -11.15 6.92 -4.21
CA VAL A 73 -10.51 5.80 -4.92
C VAL A 73 -10.09 4.78 -3.88
N VAL A 74 -10.62 3.56 -3.98
CA VAL A 74 -10.27 2.46 -3.07
C VAL A 74 -9.54 1.36 -3.83
N ALA A 75 -8.59 0.71 -3.18
CA ALA A 75 -7.88 -0.45 -3.69
C ALA A 75 -7.97 -1.62 -2.72
N THR A 76 -7.97 -2.83 -3.27
CA THR A 76 -7.87 -4.08 -2.52
C THR A 76 -7.21 -5.14 -3.39
N ASN A 77 -6.42 -5.99 -2.75
CA ASN A 77 -5.87 -7.21 -3.35
C ASN A 77 -6.69 -8.46 -2.99
N ARG A 78 -7.73 -8.34 -2.15
CA ARG A 78 -8.58 -9.48 -1.73
C ARG A 78 -9.80 -9.65 -2.62
N GLY A 79 -10.05 -10.90 -3.04
CA GLY A 79 -11.19 -11.30 -3.87
C GLY A 79 -12.49 -11.40 -3.07
N ILE A 80 -12.61 -12.40 -2.18
CA ILE A 80 -13.76 -12.57 -1.27
C ILE A 80 -13.22 -12.63 0.15
N THR A 81 -13.69 -11.75 1.02
CA THR A 81 -13.26 -11.71 2.43
C THR A 81 -14.41 -11.33 3.35
N SER A 82 -14.29 -11.60 4.65
CA SER A 82 -15.26 -11.15 5.64
C SER A 82 -15.20 -9.64 5.81
N ILE A 83 -16.37 -9.02 6.00
CA ILE A 83 -16.45 -7.60 6.40
C ILE A 83 -16.13 -7.54 7.88
N ARG A 84 -15.07 -6.82 8.26
CA ARG A 84 -14.63 -6.73 9.65
C ARG A 84 -15.72 -6.09 10.52
N GLY A 85 -15.91 -6.66 11.71
CA GLY A 85 -17.03 -6.35 12.60
C GLY A 85 -18.30 -7.17 12.30
N THR A 86 -18.30 -8.06 11.31
CA THR A 86 -19.43 -8.93 10.98
C THR A 86 -18.99 -10.36 10.64
N ASN A 87 -19.95 -11.29 10.56
CA ASN A 87 -19.73 -12.68 10.11
C ASN A 87 -20.07 -12.89 8.63
N TYR A 88 -20.29 -11.82 7.86
CA TYR A 88 -20.68 -11.91 6.45
C TYR A 88 -19.45 -11.80 5.54
N ARG A 89 -19.38 -12.68 4.54
CA ARG A 89 -18.38 -12.59 3.45
C ARG A 89 -18.97 -11.80 2.28
N SER A 90 -18.16 -10.95 1.68
CA SER A 90 -18.53 -10.12 0.53
C SER A 90 -17.37 -10.04 -0.46
N PRO A 91 -17.64 -9.73 -1.74
CA PRO A 91 -16.59 -9.33 -2.68
C PRO A 91 -15.79 -8.18 -2.09
N HIS A 92 -14.47 -8.29 -2.13
CA HIS A 92 -13.52 -7.26 -1.70
C HIS A 92 -13.59 -6.88 -0.21
N GLY A 93 -14.42 -7.56 0.60
CA GLY A 93 -14.64 -7.18 2.01
C GLY A 93 -15.47 -5.91 2.16
N ILE A 94 -16.22 -5.54 1.13
CA ILE A 94 -16.99 -4.30 1.05
C ILE A 94 -18.49 -4.65 1.16
N PRO A 95 -19.25 -3.94 2.01
CA PRO A 95 -20.71 -4.05 2.04
C PRO A 95 -21.34 -3.87 0.65
N ILE A 96 -22.34 -4.70 0.30
CA ILE A 96 -22.92 -4.75 -1.06
C ILE A 96 -23.53 -3.39 -1.46
N ASP A 97 -24.16 -2.70 -0.51
CA ASP A 97 -24.71 -1.35 -0.66
C ASP A 97 -23.65 -0.31 -1.04
N PHE A 98 -22.43 -0.46 -0.51
CA PHE A 98 -21.31 0.38 -0.89
C PHE A 98 -20.75 -0.04 -2.26
N LEU A 99 -20.61 -1.34 -2.49
CA LEU A 99 -20.11 -1.90 -3.76
C LEU A 99 -20.94 -1.46 -4.96
N ASP A 100 -22.27 -1.43 -4.83
CA ASP A 100 -23.20 -1.02 -5.90
C ASP A 100 -23.01 0.45 -6.31
N ARG A 101 -22.38 1.27 -5.47
CA ARG A 101 -22.07 2.68 -5.74
C ARG A 101 -20.68 2.88 -6.35
N LEU A 102 -19.86 1.83 -6.43
CA LEU A 102 -18.49 1.91 -6.93
C LEU A 102 -18.37 1.49 -8.39
N LEU A 103 -17.45 2.14 -9.11
CA LEU A 103 -16.97 1.67 -10.40
C LEU A 103 -15.75 0.78 -10.18
N ILE A 104 -15.88 -0.52 -10.47
CA ILE A 104 -14.80 -1.49 -10.32
C ILE A 104 -13.90 -1.46 -11.57
N ILE A 105 -12.61 -1.19 -11.36
CA ILE A 105 -11.57 -1.25 -12.39
C ILE A 105 -10.60 -2.36 -12.02
N SER A 106 -10.58 -3.45 -12.79
CA SER A 106 -9.63 -4.54 -12.60
C SER A 106 -8.29 -4.21 -13.28
N THR A 107 -7.21 -4.24 -12.52
CA THR A 107 -5.85 -4.17 -13.05
C THR A 107 -5.37 -5.57 -13.50
N GLN A 108 -4.47 -5.61 -14.47
CA GLN A 108 -3.82 -6.84 -14.94
C GLN A 108 -2.37 -6.85 -14.46
N PRO A 109 -1.77 -8.04 -14.23
CA PRO A 109 -0.35 -8.13 -13.92
C PRO A 109 0.48 -7.60 -15.09
N TYR A 110 1.63 -7.00 -14.76
CA TYR A 110 2.54 -6.46 -15.76
C TYR A 110 3.15 -7.57 -16.61
N THR A 111 3.37 -7.29 -17.90
CA THR A 111 4.15 -8.20 -18.76
C THR A 111 5.64 -8.06 -18.46
N PRO A 112 6.49 -9.06 -18.77
CA PRO A 112 7.94 -8.96 -18.59
C PRO A 112 8.57 -7.73 -19.27
N ASP A 113 8.00 -7.31 -20.41
CA ASP A 113 8.47 -6.12 -21.12
C ASP A 113 8.06 -4.81 -20.41
N ASP A 114 6.91 -4.77 -19.75
CA ASP A 114 6.50 -3.64 -18.92
C ASP A 114 7.34 -3.55 -17.65
N ILE A 115 7.64 -4.69 -17.03
CA ILE A 115 8.55 -4.78 -15.87
C ILE A 115 9.92 -4.21 -16.25
N ARG A 116 10.49 -4.59 -17.41
CA ARG A 116 11.77 -4.03 -17.88
C ARG A 116 11.73 -2.51 -17.99
N LYS A 117 10.68 -1.96 -18.61
CA LYS A 117 10.53 -0.50 -18.74
C LYS A 117 10.36 0.20 -17.39
N ILE A 118 9.63 -0.41 -16.46
CA ILE A 118 9.46 0.12 -15.10
C ILE A 118 10.82 0.14 -14.39
N LEU A 119 11.58 -0.94 -14.46
CA LEU A 119 12.92 -1.01 -13.89
C LEU A 119 13.85 0.05 -14.53
N ASP A 120 13.81 0.24 -15.84
CA ASP A 120 14.59 1.27 -16.54
C ASP A 120 14.27 2.68 -16.05
N MET A 121 12.99 3.03 -15.94
CA MET A 121 12.56 4.34 -15.43
C MET A 121 13.02 4.55 -13.99
N ARG A 122 12.99 3.50 -13.15
CA ARG A 122 13.44 3.57 -11.76
C ARG A 122 14.95 3.69 -11.62
N CYS A 123 15.71 2.99 -12.48
CA CYS A 123 17.16 3.16 -12.56
C CYS A 123 17.53 4.61 -12.91
N GLN A 124 16.77 5.23 -13.82
CA GLN A 124 16.96 6.64 -14.18
C GLN A 124 16.56 7.60 -13.05
N GLU A 125 15.47 7.32 -12.34
CA GLU A 125 15.01 8.14 -11.20
C GLU A 125 15.99 8.12 -10.03
N GLU A 126 16.60 6.95 -9.75
CA GLU A 126 17.56 6.74 -8.67
C GLU A 126 19.02 7.00 -9.09
N ASP A 127 19.28 7.39 -10.35
CA ASP A 127 20.62 7.62 -10.93
C ASP A 127 21.57 6.41 -10.80
N VAL A 128 21.05 5.21 -11.11
CA VAL A 128 21.78 3.94 -11.03
C VAL A 128 21.98 3.36 -12.44
N GLU A 129 23.23 3.13 -12.83
CA GLU A 129 23.55 2.40 -14.07
C GLU A 129 23.52 0.89 -13.80
N MET A 130 22.60 0.15 -14.44
CA MET A 130 22.51 -1.32 -14.34
C MET A 130 22.79 -1.97 -15.70
N SER A 131 23.47 -3.14 -15.70
CA SER A 131 23.63 -3.94 -16.92
C SER A 131 22.31 -4.58 -17.37
N GLU A 132 22.17 -4.86 -18.66
CA GLU A 132 20.94 -5.48 -19.20
C GLU A 132 20.65 -6.86 -18.59
N ASP A 133 21.70 -7.66 -18.33
CA ASP A 133 21.57 -8.98 -17.70
C ASP A 133 21.05 -8.87 -16.25
N ALA A 134 21.41 -7.80 -15.55
CA ALA A 134 20.95 -7.52 -14.19
C ALA A 134 19.45 -7.11 -14.14
N LYS A 135 18.89 -6.60 -15.24
CA LYS A 135 17.48 -6.16 -15.33
C LYS A 135 16.49 -7.30 -15.63
N ILE A 136 16.97 -8.47 -16.03
CA ILE A 136 16.13 -9.61 -16.43
C ILE A 136 15.69 -10.47 -15.23
N GLY A 137 16.18 -10.17 -14.01
CA GLY A 137 15.76 -10.87 -12.80
C GLY A 137 14.28 -10.68 -12.52
N GLU A 138 13.45 -11.68 -12.84
CA GLU A 138 11.98 -11.68 -12.73
C GLU A 138 11.49 -11.40 -11.29
N ASP A 139 12.34 -11.64 -10.28
CA ASP A 139 12.05 -11.42 -8.86
C ASP A 139 12.66 -10.15 -8.25
N THR A 140 13.19 -9.24 -9.06
CA THR A 140 13.76 -7.99 -8.53
C THR A 140 12.66 -7.00 -8.17
N SER A 141 12.13 -7.12 -6.95
CA SER A 141 11.36 -6.05 -6.32
C SER A 141 12.16 -4.74 -6.31
N LEU A 142 11.47 -3.60 -6.35
CA LEU A 142 12.07 -2.25 -6.28
C LEU A 142 13.11 -2.10 -5.16
N ARG A 143 12.95 -2.84 -4.06
CA ARG A 143 13.87 -2.83 -2.91
C ARG A 143 15.26 -3.36 -3.28
N TYR A 144 15.35 -4.32 -4.20
CA TYR A 144 16.62 -4.91 -4.61
C TYR A 144 17.48 -3.93 -5.42
N ILE A 145 16.89 -2.97 -6.14
CA ILE A 145 17.63 -2.00 -6.96
C ILE A 145 18.50 -1.09 -6.08
N THR A 146 17.92 -0.47 -5.06
CA THR A 146 18.64 0.44 -4.16
C THR A 146 19.72 -0.30 -3.38
N SER A 147 19.43 -1.52 -2.91
CA SER A 147 20.41 -2.35 -2.21
C SER A 147 21.54 -2.83 -3.13
N ALA A 148 21.26 -3.17 -4.38
CA ALA A 148 22.28 -3.57 -5.36
C ALA A 148 23.17 -2.40 -5.75
N ALA A 149 22.63 -1.18 -5.84
CA ALA A 149 23.42 0.03 -6.04
C ALA A 149 24.45 0.24 -4.90
N LEU A 150 24.04 0.02 -3.65
CA LEU A 150 24.95 0.08 -2.50
C LEU A 150 26.05 -1.01 -2.54
N ALA A 151 25.71 -2.22 -2.98
CA ALA A 151 26.68 -3.31 -3.16
C ALA A 151 27.72 -2.95 -4.24
N CYS A 152 27.27 -2.42 -5.38
CA CYS A 152 28.14 -1.93 -6.45
C CYS A 152 29.08 -0.82 -5.95
N GLN A 153 28.55 0.15 -5.19
CA GLN A 153 29.36 1.23 -4.61
C GLN A 153 30.41 0.68 -3.64
N LYS A 154 30.08 -0.33 -2.83
CA LYS A 154 31.03 -1.00 -1.93
C LYS A 154 32.14 -1.72 -2.70
N ARG A 155 31.83 -2.31 -3.85
CA ARG A 155 32.80 -2.90 -4.80
C ARG A 155 33.63 -1.83 -5.54
N LYS A 156 33.26 -0.54 -5.42
CA LYS A 156 33.79 0.57 -6.22
C LYS A 156 33.50 0.39 -7.72
N GLY A 157 32.44 -0.33 -8.05
CA GLY A 157 31.90 -0.42 -9.41
C GLY A 157 31.15 0.85 -9.79
N LYS A 158 30.99 1.07 -11.10
CA LYS A 158 30.15 2.15 -11.64
C LYS A 158 28.79 1.64 -12.11
N THR A 159 28.76 0.41 -12.63
CA THR A 159 27.57 -0.26 -13.14
C THR A 159 27.23 -1.45 -12.24
N VAL A 160 25.96 -1.60 -11.89
CA VAL A 160 25.45 -2.75 -11.15
C VAL A 160 25.45 -3.96 -12.08
N GLU A 161 26.11 -5.03 -11.63
CA GLU A 161 26.19 -6.31 -12.34
C GLU A 161 25.38 -7.39 -11.63
N MET A 162 25.19 -8.54 -12.29
CA MET A 162 24.41 -9.66 -11.73
C MET A 162 25.00 -10.18 -10.40
N GLU A 163 26.31 -10.07 -10.21
CA GLU A 163 27.00 -10.42 -8.96
C GLU A 163 26.50 -9.59 -7.77
N ASP A 164 26.30 -8.28 -7.99
CA ASP A 164 25.83 -7.36 -6.96
C ASP A 164 24.38 -7.71 -6.55
N ILE A 165 23.53 -8.08 -7.52
CA ILE A 165 22.16 -8.54 -7.26
C ILE A 165 22.15 -9.88 -6.52
N SER A 166 22.96 -10.85 -6.95
CA SER A 166 23.06 -12.16 -6.30
C SER A 166 23.47 -12.02 -4.83
N GLN A 167 24.42 -11.13 -4.54
CA GLN A 167 24.84 -10.85 -3.17
C GLN A 167 23.70 -10.26 -2.33
N VAL A 168 22.93 -9.32 -2.87
CA VAL A 168 21.78 -8.75 -2.15
C VAL A 168 20.67 -9.78 -1.98
N TYR A 169 20.44 -10.65 -2.97
CA TYR A 169 19.43 -11.71 -2.89
C TYR A 169 19.76 -12.76 -1.81
N GLU A 170 21.04 -13.02 -1.55
CA GLU A 170 21.46 -13.87 -0.43
C GLU A 170 21.26 -13.18 0.92
N LEU A 171 21.49 -11.87 1.00
CA LEU A 171 21.37 -11.09 2.24
C LEU A 171 19.92 -10.80 2.64
N PHE A 172 19.05 -10.55 1.67
CA PHE A 172 17.66 -10.15 1.89
C PHE A 172 16.69 -11.20 1.39
N TYR A 173 16.01 -11.83 2.34
CA TYR A 173 14.90 -12.74 2.07
C TYR A 173 13.64 -11.95 1.73
N ASP A 174 12.94 -12.39 0.69
CA ASP A 174 11.59 -11.96 0.39
C ASP A 174 10.58 -12.64 1.33
N VAL A 175 9.34 -12.15 1.31
CA VAL A 175 8.26 -12.71 2.15
C VAL A 175 8.10 -14.21 1.88
N LYS A 176 8.14 -14.67 0.63
CA LYS A 176 7.94 -16.10 0.31
C LYS A 176 9.07 -16.96 0.87
N ARG A 177 10.35 -16.60 0.65
CA ARG A 177 11.48 -17.37 1.20
C ARG A 177 11.55 -17.30 2.72
N SER A 178 11.20 -16.17 3.33
CA SER A 178 11.17 -16.05 4.79
C SER A 178 10.08 -16.93 5.42
N THR A 179 8.90 -17.00 4.81
CA THR A 179 7.83 -17.90 5.25
C THR A 179 8.22 -19.37 5.10
N GLN A 180 8.84 -19.75 3.97
CA GLN A 180 9.36 -21.11 3.75
C GLN A 180 10.43 -21.47 4.79
N TYR A 181 11.40 -20.59 5.03
CA TYR A 181 12.41 -20.77 6.06
C TYR A 181 11.76 -20.95 7.44
N PHE A 182 10.74 -20.16 7.78
CA PHE A 182 10.03 -20.30 9.04
C PHE A 182 9.30 -21.65 9.17
N MET A 183 8.66 -22.13 8.09
CA MET A 183 8.02 -23.45 8.06
C MET A 183 9.02 -24.59 8.19
N GLU A 184 10.18 -24.50 7.54
CA GLU A 184 11.23 -25.53 7.59
C GLU A 184 11.88 -25.64 8.98
N TYR A 185 12.09 -24.50 9.65
CA TYR A 185 12.68 -24.43 10.99
C TYR A 185 11.64 -24.37 12.11
N GLN A 186 10.37 -24.65 11.81
CA GLN A 186 9.23 -24.56 12.74
C GLN A 186 9.46 -25.35 14.04
N SER A 187 10.17 -26.48 13.97
CA SER A 187 10.53 -27.32 15.13
C SER A 187 11.48 -26.65 16.14
N GLY A 188 12.17 -25.57 15.75
CA GLY A 188 13.04 -24.77 16.63
C GLY A 188 12.36 -23.53 17.23
N TYR A 189 11.14 -23.19 16.81
CA TYR A 189 10.41 -22.02 17.29
C TYR A 189 9.34 -22.42 18.31
N MET A 190 9.24 -21.65 19.40
CA MET A 190 8.52 -22.05 20.62
C MET A 190 6.98 -22.08 20.54
N PHE A 191 6.36 -21.64 19.44
CA PHE A 191 4.90 -21.59 19.32
C PHE A 191 4.46 -21.99 17.92
N SER A 192 4.17 -23.28 17.75
CA SER A 192 3.51 -23.82 16.56
C SER A 192 2.23 -24.56 16.97
N GLU A 193 1.23 -23.82 17.44
CA GLU A 193 -0.15 -24.31 17.33
C GLU A 193 -0.62 -23.92 15.93
N VAL A 194 -0.62 -24.89 15.03
CA VAL A 194 -1.27 -24.75 13.72
C VAL A 194 -2.77 -24.63 13.99
N PRO A 195 -3.48 -23.55 13.61
CA PRO A 195 -4.93 -23.58 13.58
C PRO A 195 -5.32 -24.60 12.51
N SER A 196 -5.70 -25.79 12.94
CA SER A 196 -6.28 -26.80 12.08
C SER A 196 -7.67 -26.31 11.64
N GLY A 197 -7.74 -25.80 10.41
CA GLY A 197 -8.97 -25.69 9.62
C GLY A 197 -9.97 -24.64 10.08
N GLU A 198 -10.01 -23.51 9.38
CA GLU A 198 -11.21 -22.98 8.72
C GLU A 198 -10.86 -21.67 8.00
N GLY A 199 -10.73 -21.75 6.67
CA GLY A 199 -11.04 -20.64 5.75
C GLY A 199 -9.96 -19.58 5.50
N ASP A 200 -8.89 -19.93 4.78
CA ASP A 200 -8.11 -18.96 3.98
C ASP A 200 -7.40 -19.69 2.81
N GLU A 201 -8.17 -20.43 2.00
CA GLU A 201 -7.65 -21.04 0.75
C GLU A 201 -7.32 -19.98 -0.32
N ASP A 202 -7.69 -18.71 -0.11
CA ASP A 202 -7.47 -17.63 -1.07
C ASP A 202 -6.09 -16.93 -0.91
N GLU A 203 -5.44 -17.00 0.25
CA GLU A 203 -4.10 -16.37 0.45
C GLU A 203 -2.95 -17.17 -0.15
N ALA A 204 -3.06 -18.50 -0.21
CA ALA A 204 -2.03 -19.36 -0.78
C ALA A 204 -1.92 -19.18 -2.31
N ASN A 205 -3.03 -18.91 -3.00
CA ASN A 205 -3.03 -18.69 -4.46
C ASN A 205 -2.58 -17.29 -4.86
N ALA A 206 -2.75 -16.29 -3.99
CA ALA A 206 -2.23 -14.94 -4.22
C ALA A 206 -0.70 -14.85 -4.09
N MET A 207 -0.07 -15.77 -3.34
CA MET A 207 1.40 -15.87 -3.28
C MET A 207 2.02 -16.62 -4.46
N VAL A 208 1.23 -17.27 -5.32
CA VAL A 208 1.71 -18.08 -6.44
C VAL A 208 1.47 -17.41 -7.80
N SER A 209 0.72 -16.29 -7.83
CA SER A 209 0.47 -15.50 -9.05
C SER A 209 1.26 -14.21 -9.09
#